data_AF-A0AAN9AJ18-F1
#
_entry.id   AF-A0AAN9AJ18-F1
#
_cell.length_a   1.000
_cell.length_b   1.000
_cell.length_c   1.000
_cell.angle_alpha   90.00
_cell.angle_beta   90.00
_cell.angle_gamma   90.00
#
_symmetry.space_group_name_H-M   'P 1'
#
loop_
_entity.id
_entity.type
_entity.pdbx_description
1 polymer ?
#
loop_
_entity_poly.entity_id
_entity_poly.type
_entity_poly.pdbx_seq_one_letter_code
_entity_poly.pdbx_strand_id
1 'polypeptide(L)'
;MLVQHDITTAVERESRWFHVSAWWRHWASGLTFQHRMERLCILYSLCLNPFSIYPRYTEGYTEGYTEGPSPLAAEGPWMKEVLHDGAKHGEKVAADCETCGEDVGRFLKEELHVGVTNRSASSPQALTYRDVFVLTSYTLWDIEANTLRGFLRGMQTSLGPHIGLINPGSTGSSLAGVPIVTVSDVATFQGPDVIAVGSPSQVAGLERKVVVFVGDLNDSAGAFQSGVSRSTAQLVRVKTPAERGL
;
A
#
# COMPACT_ATOMS: atom_id res chain seq x y z
N MET A 1 23.93 62.28 8.86
CA MET A 1 22.99 61.18 8.58
C MET A 1 23.80 60.01 8.08
N LEU A 2 24.13 59.08 8.97
CA LEU A 2 24.85 57.84 8.67
C LEU A 2 23.91 56.71 9.11
N VAL A 3 23.57 55.84 8.15
CA VAL A 3 22.74 54.65 8.37
C VAL A 3 23.65 53.55 8.88
N GLN A 4 23.37 53.08 10.09
CA GLN A 4 24.08 52.01 10.77
C GLN A 4 23.22 50.74 10.62
N HIS A 5 23.80 49.71 9.98
CA HIS A 5 23.20 48.39 9.87
C HIS A 5 23.37 47.66 11.21
N ASP A 6 22.26 47.28 11.84
CA ASP A 6 22.26 46.32 12.96
C ASP A 6 21.90 44.92 12.46
N ILE A 7 22.87 44.03 12.60
CA ILE A 7 22.75 42.57 12.55
C ILE A 7 22.58 42.14 14.00
N THR A 8 21.39 41.67 14.39
CA THR A 8 21.19 40.63 15.42
C THR A 8 19.70 40.43 15.70
N THR A 9 19.17 39.24 15.36
CA THR A 9 18.26 38.40 16.17
C THR A 9 17.59 37.35 15.27
N ALA A 10 18.22 36.18 15.14
CA ALA A 10 17.64 35.00 14.52
C ALA A 10 18.00 33.77 15.39
N VAL A 11 17.32 33.60 16.53
CA VAL A 11 17.45 32.40 17.39
C VAL A 11 16.13 31.89 18.00
N GLU A 12 14.94 32.47 17.74
CA GLU A 12 13.72 32.06 18.47
C GLU A 12 12.51 31.61 17.63
N ARG A 13 12.70 30.81 16.57
CA ARG A 13 11.54 30.17 15.89
C ARG A 13 11.78 28.76 15.36
N GLU A 14 12.27 27.84 16.19
CA GLU A 14 12.17 26.39 15.92
C GLU A 14 11.95 25.58 17.21
N SER A 15 10.71 25.57 17.73
CA SER A 15 10.32 24.68 18.85
C SER A 15 8.83 24.33 18.83
N ARG A 16 8.28 23.91 17.68
CA ARG A 16 6.87 23.44 17.61
C ARG A 16 6.65 22.26 16.66
N TRP A 17 7.53 21.26 16.64
CA TRP A 17 7.24 19.97 16.00
C TRP A 17 7.91 18.80 16.73
N PHE A 18 7.57 18.58 18.00
CA PHE A 18 7.79 17.28 18.66
C PHE A 18 6.69 17.03 19.69
N HIS A 19 5.58 16.46 19.24
CA HIS A 19 4.56 15.86 20.10
C HIS A 19 3.94 14.63 19.41
N VAL A 20 4.77 13.69 18.96
CA VAL A 20 4.31 12.36 18.51
C VAL A 20 4.68 11.26 19.52
N SER A 21 5.52 11.57 20.52
CA SER A 21 5.98 10.63 21.55
C SER A 21 5.03 10.49 22.75
N ALA A 22 3.99 11.31 22.86
CA ALA A 22 3.01 11.25 23.96
C ALA A 22 1.87 10.25 23.70
N TRP A 23 1.59 9.92 22.44
CA TRP A 23 0.49 9.02 22.08
C TRP A 23 0.82 7.53 22.36
N TRP A 24 2.10 7.16 22.27
CA TRP A 24 2.57 5.80 22.53
C TRP A 24 2.43 5.35 24.00
N ARG A 25 2.42 6.28 24.96
CA ARG A 25 2.37 5.92 26.39
C ARG A 25 0.97 5.59 26.91
N HIS A 26 -0.09 5.95 26.19
CA HIS A 26 -1.46 5.67 26.64
C HIS A 26 -2.00 4.33 26.11
N TRP A 27 -1.46 3.83 24.99
CA TRP A 27 -1.88 2.55 24.39
C TRP A 27 -1.24 1.31 25.06
N ALA A 28 -0.23 1.49 25.90
CA ALA A 28 0.53 0.41 26.55
C ALA A 28 0.02 -0.01 27.94
N SER A 29 -1.24 0.27 28.29
CA SER A 29 -1.85 -0.18 29.55
C SER A 29 -2.85 -1.33 29.33
N GLY A 30 -2.39 -2.39 28.67
CA GLY A 30 -3.17 -3.58 28.38
C GLY A 30 -2.26 -4.78 28.12
N LEU A 31 -1.60 -5.26 29.17
CA LEU A 31 -0.68 -6.39 29.16
C LEU A 31 -1.34 -7.65 28.62
N THR A 32 -1.01 -8.03 27.38
CA THR A 32 -0.82 -9.42 26.90
C THR A 32 -0.27 -9.51 25.48
N PHE A 33 -0.30 -8.44 24.67
CA PHE A 33 0.16 -8.49 23.27
C PHE A 33 1.67 -8.21 23.07
N GLN A 34 2.27 -7.40 23.94
CA GLN A 34 3.64 -6.89 23.74
C GLN A 34 4.74 -7.96 23.90
N HIS A 35 4.50 -8.99 24.73
CA HIS A 35 5.47 -10.08 24.93
C HIS A 35 5.51 -11.10 23.77
N ARG A 36 4.52 -11.12 22.87
CA ARG A 36 4.58 -11.96 21.65
C ARG A 36 5.35 -11.30 20.50
N MET A 37 5.29 -9.97 20.38
CA MET A 37 5.95 -9.25 19.28
C MET A 37 7.45 -9.05 19.51
N GLU A 38 7.91 -8.84 20.75
CA GLU A 38 9.36 -8.65 21.00
C GLU A 38 10.17 -9.93 20.80
N ARG A 39 9.59 -11.12 21.00
CA ARG A 39 10.26 -12.39 20.66
C ARG A 39 10.25 -12.68 19.15
N LEU A 40 9.28 -12.18 18.39
CA LEU A 40 9.23 -12.32 16.93
C LEU A 40 10.16 -11.32 16.22
N CYS A 41 10.29 -10.08 16.71
CA CYS A 41 11.19 -9.09 16.12
C CYS A 41 12.68 -9.35 16.42
N ILE A 42 13.03 -9.87 17.60
CA ILE A 42 14.42 -10.23 17.92
C ILE A 42 14.87 -11.47 17.14
N LEU A 43 13.96 -12.40 16.83
CA LEU A 43 14.27 -13.52 15.92
C LEU A 43 14.36 -13.07 14.45
N TYR A 44 13.57 -12.08 14.02
CA TYR A 44 13.62 -11.57 12.64
C TYR A 44 14.92 -10.78 12.34
N SER A 45 15.46 -10.07 13.33
CA SER A 45 16.65 -9.23 13.12
C SER A 45 17.98 -9.99 13.19
N LEU A 46 18.00 -11.24 13.71
CA LEU A 46 19.19 -12.10 13.78
C LEU A 46 19.24 -13.20 12.70
N CYS A 47 18.18 -13.35 11.90
CA CYS A 47 18.12 -14.31 10.79
C CYS A 47 18.48 -13.70 9.40
N LEU A 48 18.95 -12.45 9.34
CA LEU A 48 19.55 -11.89 8.12
C LEU A 48 20.96 -12.45 7.90
N ASN A 49 20.97 -13.73 7.55
CA ASN A 49 22.10 -14.42 6.93
C ASN A 49 22.17 -13.95 5.45
N PRO A 50 23.34 -13.68 4.86
CA PRO A 50 23.46 -13.16 3.49
C PRO A 50 23.18 -14.20 2.38
N PHE A 51 22.62 -15.37 2.71
CA PHE A 51 22.15 -16.34 1.73
C PHE A 51 20.64 -16.27 1.60
N SER A 52 20.19 -15.44 0.65
CA SER A 52 18.83 -15.44 0.12
C SER A 52 18.52 -16.81 -0.47
N ILE A 53 17.84 -17.66 0.31
CA ILE A 53 17.15 -18.87 -0.18
C ILE A 53 15.68 -18.51 -0.31
N TYR A 54 15.36 -17.54 -1.16
CA TYR A 54 14.09 -17.61 -1.87
C TYR A 54 14.38 -18.50 -3.10
N PRO A 55 13.64 -19.59 -3.33
CA PRO A 55 13.80 -20.34 -4.57
C PRO A 55 13.60 -19.36 -5.73
N ARG A 56 14.58 -19.29 -6.64
CA ARG A 56 14.36 -18.67 -7.96
C ARG A 56 13.20 -19.43 -8.58
N TYR A 57 12.04 -18.78 -8.69
CA TYR A 57 10.97 -19.26 -9.56
C TYR A 57 11.50 -19.20 -10.99
N THR A 58 11.97 -20.35 -11.49
CA THR A 58 12.28 -20.51 -12.91
C THR A 58 10.96 -20.57 -13.66
N GLU A 59 10.82 -19.72 -14.68
CA GLU A 59 9.71 -19.79 -15.65
C GLU A 59 9.60 -21.21 -16.20
N GLY A 60 8.44 -21.83 -16.01
CA GLY A 60 8.10 -23.10 -16.63
C GLY A 60 7.55 -24.14 -15.66
N TYR A 61 6.26 -24.01 -15.31
CA TYR A 61 5.26 -25.08 -15.29
C TYR A 61 3.98 -24.51 -14.62
N THR A 62 3.04 -24.02 -15.42
CA THR A 62 1.66 -23.83 -14.97
C THR A 62 0.91 -25.14 -15.20
N GLU A 63 1.09 -26.10 -14.30
CA GLU A 63 0.18 -27.24 -14.21
C GLU A 63 -1.14 -26.76 -13.60
N GLY A 64 -2.25 -27.11 -14.27
CA GLY A 64 -3.59 -26.71 -13.87
C GLY A 64 -3.94 -27.27 -12.48
N TYR A 65 -4.56 -26.42 -11.66
CA TYR A 65 -5.00 -26.77 -10.32
C TYR A 65 -6.15 -27.78 -10.38
N THR A 66 -5.87 -29.05 -10.13
CA THR A 66 -6.88 -29.99 -9.64
C THR A 66 -7.17 -29.66 -8.18
N GLU A 67 -8.44 -29.64 -7.79
CA GLU A 67 -8.99 -29.36 -6.46
C GLU A 67 -8.18 -30.05 -5.34
N GLY A 68 -7.14 -29.38 -4.84
CA GLY A 68 -6.29 -29.83 -3.75
C GLY A 68 -6.74 -29.27 -2.39
N PRO A 69 -6.35 -29.91 -1.27
CA PRO A 69 -6.68 -29.46 0.08
C PRO A 69 -6.16 -28.05 0.35
N SER A 70 -6.86 -27.33 1.23
CA SER A 70 -6.55 -25.95 1.63
C SER A 70 -5.04 -25.72 1.81
N PRO A 71 -4.51 -24.57 1.31
CA PRO A 71 -3.08 -24.28 1.34
C PRO A 71 -2.51 -24.45 2.75
N LEU A 72 -1.32 -25.04 2.83
CA LEU A 72 -0.64 -25.26 4.10
C LEU A 72 -0.36 -23.92 4.76
N ALA A 73 -0.39 -23.85 6.09
CA ALA A 73 -0.24 -22.62 6.89
C ALA A 73 1.08 -21.83 6.64
N ALA A 74 1.99 -22.34 5.81
CA ALA A 74 3.26 -21.72 5.44
C ALA A 74 3.27 -21.10 4.03
N GLU A 75 2.21 -21.23 3.23
CA GLU A 75 2.24 -20.85 1.80
C GLU A 75 2.06 -19.34 1.54
N GLY A 76 1.85 -18.53 2.59
CA GLY A 76 1.67 -17.09 2.48
C GLY A 76 0.36 -16.70 1.77
N PRO A 77 0.08 -15.40 1.62
CA PRO A 77 -1.09 -14.96 0.87
C PRO A 77 -0.95 -15.33 -0.61
N TRP A 78 -2.07 -15.67 -1.25
CA TRP A 78 -2.10 -15.89 -2.69
C TRP A 78 -1.63 -14.64 -3.42
N MET A 79 -0.88 -14.81 -4.52
CA MET A 79 -0.32 -13.69 -5.28
C MET A 79 -0.90 -13.66 -6.70
N LYS A 80 -1.41 -12.49 -7.09
CA LYS A 80 -1.83 -12.17 -8.47
C LYS A 80 -0.83 -11.19 -9.06
N GLU A 81 -0.25 -11.51 -10.20
CA GLU A 81 0.55 -10.56 -10.98
C GLU A 81 -0.31 -9.89 -12.06
N VAL A 82 -0.18 -8.57 -12.16
CA VAL A 82 -0.67 -7.74 -13.28
C VAL A 82 0.56 -7.24 -14.01
N LEU A 83 0.72 -7.65 -15.27
CA LEU A 83 1.90 -7.30 -16.07
C LEU A 83 1.69 -5.94 -16.74
N HIS A 84 2.58 -5.00 -16.46
CA HIS A 84 2.61 -3.70 -17.12
C HIS A 84 3.37 -3.82 -18.45
N ASP A 85 2.68 -3.86 -19.58
CA ASP A 85 3.33 -3.87 -20.89
C ASP A 85 3.43 -2.43 -21.41
N GLY A 86 4.53 -1.75 -21.15
CA GLY A 86 4.68 -0.33 -21.50
C GLY A 86 4.46 0.00 -22.97
N ALA A 87 4.68 -0.95 -23.90
CA ALA A 87 4.41 -0.75 -25.32
C ALA A 87 2.90 -0.83 -25.64
N LYS A 88 2.17 -1.74 -24.99
CA LYS A 88 0.71 -1.84 -25.17
C LYS A 88 -0.08 -0.83 -24.35
N HIS A 89 0.45 -0.45 -23.21
CA HIS A 89 -0.21 0.41 -22.24
C HIS A 89 0.08 1.90 -22.44
N GLY A 90 1.01 2.24 -23.35
CA GLY A 90 1.35 3.62 -23.71
C GLY A 90 2.26 4.35 -22.71
N GLU A 91 2.40 3.83 -21.48
CA GLU A 91 3.17 4.45 -20.42
C GLU A 91 4.40 3.64 -20.02
N LYS A 92 5.51 4.32 -19.72
CA LYS A 92 6.77 3.63 -19.37
C LYS A 92 6.72 3.00 -17.98
N VAL A 93 6.03 3.64 -17.04
CA VAL A 93 5.96 3.20 -15.63
C VAL A 93 4.54 2.84 -15.25
N ALA A 94 4.40 1.78 -14.44
CA ALA A 94 3.10 1.30 -13.99
C ALA A 94 2.30 2.35 -13.20
N ALA A 95 2.97 3.23 -12.47
CA ALA A 95 2.35 4.33 -11.71
C ALA A 95 1.57 5.33 -12.57
N ASP A 96 2.03 5.54 -13.81
CA ASP A 96 1.40 6.48 -14.75
C ASP A 96 0.40 5.77 -15.68
N CYS A 97 0.28 4.45 -15.60
CA CYS A 97 -0.49 3.64 -16.52
C CYS A 97 -1.96 3.47 -16.10
N GLU A 98 -2.88 4.10 -16.83
CA GLU A 98 -4.33 3.94 -16.63
C GLU A 98 -4.80 2.49 -16.83
N THR A 99 -4.31 1.80 -17.87
CA THR A 99 -4.68 0.40 -18.15
C THR A 99 -4.35 -0.53 -16.98
N CYS A 100 -3.17 -0.37 -16.35
CA CYS A 100 -2.80 -1.13 -15.16
C CYS A 100 -3.75 -0.85 -13.99
N GLY A 101 -4.15 0.41 -13.81
CA GLY A 101 -5.14 0.81 -12.82
C GLY A 101 -6.50 0.19 -13.05
N GLU A 102 -6.96 0.18 -14.30
CA GLU A 102 -8.22 -0.44 -14.71
C GLU A 102 -8.19 -1.95 -14.51
N ASP A 103 -7.12 -2.63 -14.91
CA ASP A 103 -7.00 -4.08 -14.75
C ASP A 103 -7.01 -4.50 -13.28
N VAL A 104 -6.31 -3.75 -12.42
CA VAL A 104 -6.36 -3.96 -10.97
C VAL A 104 -7.76 -3.69 -10.42
N GLY A 105 -8.39 -2.58 -10.83
CA GLY A 105 -9.74 -2.22 -10.39
C GLY A 105 -10.77 -3.27 -10.81
N ARG A 106 -10.68 -3.76 -12.04
CA ARG A 106 -11.51 -4.84 -12.58
C ARG A 106 -11.32 -6.13 -11.79
N PHE A 107 -10.08 -6.53 -11.53
CA PHE A 107 -9.77 -7.70 -10.70
C PHE A 107 -10.36 -7.58 -9.28
N LEU A 108 -10.20 -6.43 -8.62
CA LEU A 108 -10.77 -6.19 -7.29
C LEU A 108 -12.31 -6.29 -7.30
N LYS A 109 -12.95 -5.74 -8.33
CA LYS A 109 -14.41 -5.68 -8.43
C LYS A 109 -15.05 -6.98 -8.88
N GLU A 110 -14.49 -7.62 -9.91
CA GLU A 110 -15.12 -8.75 -10.59
C GLU A 110 -14.69 -10.08 -9.98
N GLU A 111 -13.41 -10.26 -9.70
CA GLU A 111 -12.89 -11.53 -9.16
C GLU A 111 -13.01 -11.56 -7.63
N LEU A 112 -12.60 -10.49 -6.96
CA LEU A 112 -12.64 -10.41 -5.50
C LEU A 112 -13.95 -9.85 -4.94
N HIS A 113 -14.82 -9.33 -5.81
CA HIS A 113 -16.14 -8.79 -5.45
C HIS A 113 -16.08 -7.71 -4.35
N VAL A 114 -15.02 -6.89 -4.36
CA VAL A 114 -14.87 -5.78 -3.41
C VAL A 114 -15.99 -4.78 -3.61
N GLY A 115 -16.69 -4.44 -2.53
CA GLY A 115 -17.81 -3.49 -2.54
C GLY A 115 -19.15 -4.06 -3.02
N VAL A 116 -19.23 -5.36 -3.31
CA VAL A 116 -20.48 -6.01 -3.73
C VAL A 116 -21.34 -6.30 -2.50
N THR A 117 -22.50 -5.64 -2.40
CA THR A 117 -23.43 -5.72 -1.25
C THR A 117 -24.42 -6.88 -1.34
N ASN A 118 -24.65 -7.45 -2.53
CA ASN A 118 -25.59 -8.54 -2.75
C ASN A 118 -24.88 -9.89 -2.71
N ARG A 119 -24.78 -10.48 -1.52
CA ARG A 119 -24.39 -11.89 -1.37
C ARG A 119 -25.38 -12.65 -0.50
N SER A 120 -25.61 -13.92 -0.82
CA SER A 120 -26.49 -14.82 -0.10
C SER A 120 -26.08 -14.96 1.38
N ALA A 121 -27.06 -15.11 2.27
CA ALA A 121 -26.86 -15.16 3.73
C ALA A 121 -25.92 -16.27 4.23
N SER A 122 -25.63 -17.28 3.40
CA SER A 122 -24.73 -18.40 3.71
C SER A 122 -23.29 -18.20 3.24
N SER A 123 -22.96 -17.05 2.62
CA SER A 123 -21.61 -16.79 2.08
C SER A 123 -20.73 -16.04 3.10
N PRO A 124 -19.38 -16.20 3.02
CA PRO A 124 -18.46 -15.40 3.82
C PRO A 124 -18.69 -13.90 3.66
N GLN A 125 -18.39 -13.13 4.71
CA GLN A 125 -18.51 -11.68 4.69
C GLN A 125 -17.84 -11.09 3.44
N ALA A 126 -18.59 -10.29 2.68
CA ALA A 126 -18.08 -9.66 1.47
C ALA A 126 -16.88 -8.75 1.78
N LEU A 127 -15.94 -8.70 0.85
CA LEU A 127 -14.85 -7.73 0.93
C LEU A 127 -15.40 -6.32 0.73
N THR A 128 -15.00 -5.42 1.61
CA THR A 128 -15.34 -3.99 1.57
C THR A 128 -14.14 -3.19 1.08
N TYR A 129 -14.34 -1.94 0.67
CA TYR A 129 -13.23 -1.14 0.15
C TYR A 129 -12.15 -0.92 1.22
N ARG A 130 -12.53 -0.78 2.49
CA ARG A 130 -11.57 -0.69 3.61
C ARG A 130 -10.75 -1.95 3.85
N ASP A 131 -11.11 -3.11 3.27
CA ASP A 131 -10.33 -4.36 3.36
C ASP A 131 -9.13 -4.38 2.40
N VAL A 132 -8.95 -3.32 1.59
CA VAL A 132 -7.93 -3.22 0.54
C VAL A 132 -6.96 -2.08 0.84
N PHE A 133 -5.66 -2.37 0.70
CA PHE A 133 -4.62 -1.34 0.57
C PHE A 133 -4.06 -1.28 -0.83
N VAL A 134 -3.71 -0.07 -1.27
CA VAL A 134 -2.84 0.15 -2.42
C VAL A 134 -1.57 0.81 -1.90
N LEU A 135 -0.48 0.03 -1.93
CA LEU A 135 0.84 0.46 -1.50
C LEU A 135 1.69 0.72 -2.73
N THR A 136 2.43 1.81 -2.69
CA THR A 136 3.23 2.27 -3.82
C THR A 136 4.63 2.69 -3.38
N SER A 137 5.64 2.36 -4.19
CA SER A 137 6.99 2.93 -4.05
C SER A 137 7.12 4.29 -4.74
N TYR A 138 6.12 4.68 -5.54
CA TYR A 138 6.04 5.95 -6.24
C TYR A 138 5.05 6.90 -5.54
N THR A 139 5.21 8.20 -5.77
CA THR A 139 4.13 9.16 -5.51
C THR A 139 3.06 8.99 -6.58
N LEU A 140 1.87 8.50 -6.24
CA LEU A 140 0.78 8.27 -7.21
C LEU A 140 -0.09 9.51 -7.50
N TRP A 141 0.36 10.68 -7.05
CA TRP A 141 -0.33 11.94 -7.18
C TRP A 141 0.67 13.09 -7.33
N ASP A 142 0.19 14.20 -7.86
CA ASP A 142 0.91 15.46 -7.94
C ASP A 142 0.15 16.51 -7.14
N ILE A 143 0.77 16.98 -6.06
CA ILE A 143 0.19 17.96 -5.15
C ILE A 143 0.09 19.33 -5.83
N GLU A 144 1.11 19.71 -6.59
CA GLU A 144 1.19 21.03 -7.21
C GLU A 144 0.21 21.14 -8.38
N ALA A 145 0.13 20.10 -9.20
CA ALA A 145 -0.83 20.02 -10.29
C ALA A 145 -2.25 19.68 -9.81
N ASN A 146 -2.43 19.26 -8.55
CA ASN A 146 -3.68 18.73 -8.02
C ASN A 146 -4.27 17.62 -8.92
N THR A 147 -3.42 16.68 -9.33
CA THR A 147 -3.80 15.58 -10.24
C THR A 147 -3.42 14.21 -9.67
N LEU A 148 -4.16 13.18 -10.11
CA LEU A 148 -3.79 11.79 -9.89
C LEU A 148 -2.99 11.28 -11.08
N ARG A 149 -2.00 10.42 -10.82
CA ARG A 149 -1.33 9.68 -11.90
C ARG A 149 -2.27 8.65 -12.53
N GLY A 150 -1.91 8.20 -13.73
CA GLY A 150 -2.80 7.37 -14.54
C GLY A 150 -3.24 6.09 -13.82
N PHE A 151 -2.39 5.45 -13.02
CA PHE A 151 -2.79 4.26 -12.27
C PHE A 151 -4.03 4.48 -11.38
N LEU A 152 -4.05 5.58 -10.59
CA LEU A 152 -5.21 5.87 -9.74
C LEU A 152 -6.43 6.30 -10.55
N ARG A 153 -6.25 7.02 -11.66
CA ARG A 153 -7.35 7.35 -12.59
C ARG A 153 -8.00 6.10 -13.15
N GLY A 154 -7.21 5.12 -13.60
CA GLY A 154 -7.73 3.84 -14.09
C GLY A 154 -8.46 3.03 -13.02
N MET A 155 -7.94 3.01 -11.79
CA MET A 155 -8.65 2.39 -10.66
C MET A 155 -10.00 3.07 -10.39
N GLN A 156 -10.06 4.41 -10.41
CA GLN A 156 -11.31 5.15 -10.24
C GLN A 156 -12.33 4.84 -11.33
N THR A 157 -11.89 4.68 -12.59
CA THR A 157 -12.79 4.29 -13.69
C THR A 157 -13.51 2.97 -13.39
N SER A 158 -12.81 2.00 -12.79
CA SER A 158 -13.37 0.67 -12.51
C SER A 158 -14.16 0.60 -11.20
N LEU A 159 -13.64 1.27 -10.16
CA LEU A 159 -14.13 1.17 -8.78
C LEU A 159 -14.99 2.35 -8.33
N GLY A 160 -15.02 3.45 -9.07
CA GLY A 160 -15.74 4.67 -8.69
C GLY A 160 -15.03 5.48 -7.60
N PRO A 161 -15.76 6.26 -6.78
CA PRO A 161 -15.21 7.22 -5.82
C PRO A 161 -14.71 6.57 -4.51
N HIS A 162 -14.34 5.28 -4.54
CA HIS A 162 -13.98 4.49 -3.36
C HIS A 162 -12.47 4.42 -3.12
N ILE A 163 -11.75 5.47 -3.47
CA ILE A 163 -10.29 5.60 -3.24
C ILE A 163 -10.08 6.71 -2.22
N GLY A 164 -9.14 6.53 -1.28
CA GLY A 164 -8.73 7.55 -0.32
C GLY A 164 -7.22 7.63 -0.18
N LEU A 165 -6.66 8.84 -0.12
CA LEU A 165 -5.22 9.05 -0.03
C LEU A 165 -4.79 9.23 1.43
N ILE A 166 -3.79 8.47 1.88
CA ILE A 166 -3.23 8.61 3.22
C ILE A 166 -2.22 9.74 3.23
N ASN A 167 -2.52 10.82 3.96
CA ASN A 167 -1.62 11.94 4.25
C ASN A 167 -0.71 12.31 3.06
N PRO A 168 -1.26 12.73 1.91
CA PRO A 168 -0.47 12.98 0.69
C PRO A 168 0.45 14.20 0.79
N GLY A 169 0.52 14.90 1.94
CA GLY A 169 1.32 16.11 2.15
C GLY A 169 0.56 17.42 1.91
N SER A 170 -0.72 17.35 1.54
CA SER A 170 -1.58 18.53 1.33
C SER A 170 -2.39 18.91 2.58
N THR A 171 -2.72 20.20 2.70
CA THR A 171 -3.52 20.77 3.81
C THR A 171 -5.04 20.72 3.60
N GLY A 172 -5.51 20.11 2.50
CA GLY A 172 -6.94 19.99 2.16
C GLY A 172 -7.59 18.68 2.63
N SER A 173 -8.91 18.58 2.43
CA SER A 173 -9.71 17.37 2.69
C SER A 173 -9.81 16.43 1.48
N SER A 174 -9.41 16.89 0.30
CA SER A 174 -9.37 16.08 -0.93
C SER A 174 -8.26 16.55 -1.88
N LEU A 175 -7.79 15.65 -2.72
CA LEU A 175 -6.84 15.90 -3.82
C LEU A 175 -7.45 15.32 -5.10
N ALA A 176 -7.61 16.13 -6.15
CA ALA A 176 -8.26 15.73 -7.41
C ALA A 176 -9.64 15.04 -7.21
N GLY A 177 -10.41 15.48 -6.21
CA GLY A 177 -11.71 14.89 -5.85
C GLY A 177 -11.61 13.56 -5.07
N VAL A 178 -10.42 13.07 -4.76
CA VAL A 178 -10.17 11.91 -3.89
C VAL A 178 -10.08 12.36 -2.44
N PRO A 179 -10.87 11.80 -1.51
CA PRO A 179 -10.77 12.14 -0.10
C PRO A 179 -9.39 11.83 0.46
N ILE A 180 -8.91 12.74 1.32
CA ILE A 180 -7.72 12.51 2.12
C ILE A 180 -8.15 11.90 3.45
N VAL A 181 -7.57 10.75 3.78
CA VAL A 181 -7.83 10.02 5.02
C VAL A 181 -6.59 10.00 5.89
N THR A 182 -6.79 9.94 7.21
CA THR A 182 -5.67 9.80 8.14
C THR A 182 -5.34 8.33 8.36
N VAL A 183 -4.11 8.04 8.77
CA VAL A 183 -3.72 6.70 9.24
C VAL A 183 -4.62 6.23 10.39
N SER A 184 -5.08 7.14 11.25
CA SER A 184 -5.99 6.83 12.35
C SER A 184 -7.35 6.36 11.85
N ASP A 185 -7.92 7.01 10.83
CA ASP A 185 -9.22 6.61 10.25
C ASP A 185 -9.13 5.21 9.65
N VAL A 186 -8.02 4.93 8.99
CA VAL A 186 -7.71 3.62 8.43
C VAL A 186 -7.54 2.58 9.54
N ALA A 187 -6.77 2.88 10.58
CA ALA A 187 -6.50 1.93 11.67
C ALA A 187 -7.76 1.59 12.48
N THR A 188 -8.62 2.57 12.71
CA THR A 188 -9.82 2.45 13.56
C THR A 188 -11.07 2.05 12.79
N PHE A 189 -11.02 2.02 11.46
CA PHE A 189 -12.17 1.81 10.58
C PHE A 189 -13.34 2.79 10.84
N GLN A 190 -13.05 3.98 11.39
CA GLN A 190 -14.04 5.02 11.68
C GLN A 190 -14.26 5.99 10.50
N GLY A 191 -13.43 5.90 9.46
CA GLY A 191 -13.53 6.72 8.26
C GLY A 191 -14.47 6.20 7.17
N PRO A 192 -14.47 6.83 5.98
CA PRO A 192 -15.25 6.37 4.84
C PRO A 192 -14.79 4.99 4.36
N ASP A 193 -15.71 4.23 3.74
CA ASP A 193 -15.38 2.94 3.13
C ASP A 193 -14.63 3.15 1.80
N VAL A 194 -13.31 3.30 1.91
CA VAL A 194 -12.40 3.58 0.80
C VAL A 194 -11.21 2.63 0.81
N ILE A 195 -10.68 2.38 -0.37
CA ILE A 195 -9.37 1.77 -0.57
C ILE A 195 -8.32 2.80 -0.19
N ALA A 196 -7.57 2.51 0.87
CA ALA A 196 -6.55 3.43 1.34
C ALA A 196 -5.28 3.28 0.50
N VAL A 197 -4.82 4.39 -0.07
CA VAL A 197 -3.63 4.48 -0.91
C VAL A 197 -2.55 5.22 -0.14
N GLY A 198 -1.36 4.64 -0.05
CA GLY A 198 -0.24 5.28 0.65
C GLY A 198 1.09 4.60 0.40
N SER A 199 2.13 5.13 1.02
CA SER A 199 3.43 4.47 1.05
C SER A 199 3.44 3.36 2.10
N PRO A 200 4.28 2.32 1.94
CA PRO A 200 4.40 1.25 2.93
C PRO A 200 4.78 1.73 4.33
N SER A 201 5.49 2.87 4.47
CA SER A 201 5.89 3.43 5.75
C SER A 201 4.72 4.11 6.49
N GLN A 202 3.75 4.66 5.76
CA GLN A 202 2.57 5.31 6.36
C GLN A 202 1.63 4.31 7.05
N VAL A 203 1.60 3.06 6.59
CA VAL A 203 0.74 1.99 7.13
C VAL A 203 1.53 0.93 7.88
N ALA A 204 2.72 1.27 8.37
CA ALA A 204 3.55 0.34 9.13
C ALA A 204 2.78 -0.19 10.35
N GLY A 205 2.69 -1.51 10.46
CA GLY A 205 1.94 -2.18 11.54
C GLY A 205 0.44 -2.37 11.28
N LEU A 206 -0.10 -1.93 10.14
CA LEU A 206 -1.48 -2.16 9.74
C LEU A 206 -1.61 -3.30 8.74
N GLU A 207 -2.59 -4.17 8.91
CA GLU A 207 -2.84 -5.28 8.00
C GLU A 207 -4.20 -5.14 7.29
N ARG A 208 -4.29 -5.73 6.10
CA ARG A 208 -5.49 -5.81 5.28
C ARG A 208 -5.61 -7.16 4.58
N LYS A 209 -6.85 -7.53 4.25
CA LYS A 209 -7.11 -8.79 3.55
C LYS A 209 -6.47 -8.78 2.18
N VAL A 210 -6.57 -7.65 1.47
CA VAL A 210 -5.99 -7.47 0.14
C VAL A 210 -4.98 -6.34 0.16
N VAL A 211 -3.81 -6.57 -0.41
CA VAL A 211 -2.80 -5.53 -0.66
C VAL A 211 -2.47 -5.52 -2.14
N VAL A 212 -2.60 -4.37 -2.77
CA VAL A 212 -2.06 -4.09 -4.10
C VAL A 212 -0.72 -3.39 -3.92
N PHE A 213 0.34 -3.91 -4.53
CA PHE A 213 1.65 -3.27 -4.55
C PHE A 213 1.99 -2.80 -5.96
N VAL A 214 2.30 -1.50 -6.08
CA VAL A 214 2.72 -0.84 -7.32
C VAL A 214 4.15 -0.33 -7.14
N GLY A 215 5.10 -0.92 -7.83
CA GLY A 215 6.51 -0.55 -7.67
C GLY A 215 7.43 -1.23 -8.68
N ASP A 216 8.64 -0.69 -8.84
CA ASP A 216 9.72 -1.38 -9.55
C ASP A 216 10.36 -2.44 -8.64
N LEU A 217 10.74 -3.57 -9.25
CA LEU A 217 11.55 -4.61 -8.65
C LEU A 217 12.93 -4.13 -8.24
N ASN A 218 13.52 -3.25 -9.04
CA ASN A 218 14.90 -2.82 -8.85
C ASN A 218 15.04 -1.88 -7.65
N ASP A 219 13.98 -1.11 -7.34
CA ASP A 219 14.10 -0.02 -6.37
C ASP A 219 13.73 -0.42 -4.94
N SER A 220 13.04 -1.55 -4.71
CA SER A 220 12.42 -1.70 -3.39
C SER A 220 12.01 -3.12 -2.97
N ALA A 221 12.94 -4.08 -2.96
CA ALA A 221 12.71 -5.37 -2.30
C ALA A 221 12.12 -5.22 -0.88
N GLY A 222 12.58 -4.21 -0.13
CA GLY A 222 12.04 -3.87 1.20
C GLY A 222 10.62 -3.31 1.18
N ALA A 223 10.24 -2.49 0.19
CA ALA A 223 8.87 -1.97 0.08
C ALA A 223 7.89 -3.09 -0.32
N PHE A 224 8.29 -3.96 -1.25
CA PHE A 224 7.50 -5.13 -1.62
C PHE A 224 7.32 -6.07 -0.42
N GLN A 225 8.40 -6.40 0.29
CA GLN A 225 8.32 -7.21 1.52
C GLN A 225 7.43 -6.56 2.57
N SER A 226 7.50 -5.23 2.72
CA SER A 226 6.59 -4.50 3.59
C SER A 226 5.14 -4.76 3.14
N GLY A 227 4.82 -4.59 1.86
CA GLY A 227 3.48 -4.87 1.34
C GLY A 227 3.02 -6.33 1.54
N VAL A 228 3.89 -7.31 1.31
CA VAL A 228 3.62 -8.73 1.59
C VAL A 228 3.25 -8.93 3.06
N SER A 229 4.00 -8.33 3.99
CA SER A 229 3.75 -8.44 5.43
C SER A 229 2.46 -7.75 5.90
N ARG A 230 1.80 -6.95 5.05
CA ARG A 230 0.52 -6.30 5.36
C ARG A 230 -0.69 -7.06 4.80
N SER A 231 -0.46 -8.09 3.98
CA SER A 231 -1.52 -8.88 3.35
C SER A 231 -1.83 -10.13 4.15
N THR A 232 -3.10 -10.32 4.51
CA THR A 232 -3.56 -11.52 5.24
C THR A 232 -4.26 -12.54 4.35
N ALA A 233 -4.67 -12.19 3.13
CA ALA A 233 -5.33 -13.13 2.22
C ALA A 233 -4.80 -13.08 0.78
N GLN A 234 -4.77 -11.91 0.15
CA GLN A 234 -4.41 -11.76 -1.26
C GLN A 234 -3.46 -10.58 -1.49
N LEU A 235 -2.34 -10.88 -2.12
CA LEU A 235 -1.43 -9.88 -2.64
C LEU A 235 -1.65 -9.73 -4.15
N VAL A 236 -1.74 -8.49 -4.64
CA VAL A 236 -1.74 -8.16 -6.06
C VAL A 236 -0.48 -7.36 -6.32
N ARG A 237 0.30 -7.73 -7.33
CA ARG A 237 1.49 -7.00 -7.70
C ARG A 237 1.38 -6.52 -9.14
N VAL A 238 1.59 -5.24 -9.36
CA VAL A 238 1.79 -4.68 -10.69
C VAL A 238 3.28 -4.75 -11.02
N LYS A 239 3.64 -5.45 -12.09
CA LYS A 239 5.02 -5.77 -12.44
C LYS A 239 5.34 -5.21 -13.82
N THR A 240 6.30 -4.28 -13.86
CA THR A 240 6.98 -3.93 -15.12
C THR A 240 7.87 -5.11 -15.51
N PRO A 241 7.83 -5.61 -16.75
CA PRO A 241 8.79 -6.56 -17.24
C PRO A 241 10.16 -5.94 -17.01
N ALA A 242 11.06 -6.68 -16.35
CA ALA A 242 12.45 -6.27 -16.29
C ALA A 242 12.88 -5.96 -17.72
N GLU A 243 13.42 -4.77 -17.95
CA GLU A 243 14.02 -4.43 -19.24
C GLU A 243 14.92 -5.60 -19.60
N ARG A 244 14.51 -6.40 -20.59
CA ARG A 244 15.33 -7.51 -21.07
C ARG A 244 16.58 -6.83 -21.56
N GLY A 245 17.68 -7.00 -20.81
CA GLY A 245 18.95 -6.32 -21.07
C GLY A 245 19.24 -6.33 -22.57
N LEU A 246 19.18 -5.14 -23.15
CA LEU A 246 19.74 -4.82 -24.46
C LEU A 246 21.20 -4.42 -24.26
#